data_AF-A0A7C6LP94-F1
#
_entry.id   AF-A0A7C6LP94-F1
#
_cell.length_a   1.000
_cell.length_b   1.000
_cell.length_c   1.000
_cell.angle_alpha   90.00
_cell.angle_beta   90.00
_cell.angle_gamma   90.00
#
_symmetry.space_group_name_H-M   'P 1'
#
loop_
_entity.id
_entity.type
_entity.pdbx_description
1 polymer ?
#
loop_
_entity_poly.entity_id
_entity_poly.type
_entity_poly.pdbx_seq_one_letter_code
_entity_poly.pdbx_strand_id
1 'polypeptide(L)'
;MYNYEPLDSMYPEVYYRVYPYVKQMCEMYDNSSNPDLYPYPTREAVEKMTDSIYHRVMAEMKNLSADEEITVKQFERGLFRSLIAILLIRELLRRRRSY
;
A
#
# COMPACT_ATOMS: atom_id res chain seq x y z
N MET A 1 -11.42 -34.63 -3.25
CA MET A 1 -10.58 -34.06 -2.17
C MET A 1 -10.46 -32.57 -2.48
N TYR A 2 -10.92 -31.69 -1.58
CA TYR A 2 -10.77 -30.25 -1.80
C TYR A 2 -9.31 -29.86 -1.54
N ASN A 3 -8.72 -29.08 -2.45
CA ASN A 3 -7.40 -28.49 -2.25
C ASN A 3 -7.55 -27.29 -1.32
N TYR A 4 -6.97 -27.38 -0.13
CA TYR A 4 -6.89 -26.26 0.82
C TYR A 4 -5.61 -25.48 0.54
N GLU A 5 -5.74 -24.17 0.40
CA GLU A 5 -4.61 -23.25 0.29
C GLU A 5 -4.65 -22.24 1.44
N PRO A 6 -3.48 -21.82 1.97
CA PRO A 6 -3.41 -20.72 2.93
C PRO A 6 -4.01 -19.42 2.37
N LEU A 7 -4.72 -18.65 3.21
CA LEU A 7 -5.39 -17.42 2.74
C LEU A 7 -4.41 -16.35 2.25
N ASP A 8 -3.19 -16.32 2.78
CA ASP A 8 -2.14 -15.40 2.36
C ASP A 8 -1.70 -15.71 0.92
N SER A 9 -1.51 -16.99 0.56
CA SER A 9 -1.14 -17.35 -0.83
C SER A 9 -2.21 -17.00 -1.86
N MET A 10 -3.45 -16.77 -1.42
CA MET A 10 -4.56 -16.35 -2.29
C MET A 10 -4.58 -14.84 -2.59
N TYR A 11 -3.68 -14.05 -2.00
CA TYR A 11 -3.58 -12.63 -2.33
C TYR A 11 -3.15 -12.43 -3.79
N PRO A 12 -3.74 -11.45 -4.50
CA PRO A 12 -3.31 -11.13 -5.86
C PRO A 12 -1.89 -10.52 -5.85
N GLU A 13 -1.14 -10.67 -6.94
CA GLU A 13 0.25 -10.19 -7.05
C GLU A 13 0.42 -8.71 -6.67
N VAL A 14 -0.56 -7.87 -7.01
CA VAL A 14 -0.57 -6.44 -6.65
C VAL A 14 -0.42 -6.21 -5.14
N TYR A 15 -0.99 -7.09 -4.31
CA TYR A 15 -0.84 -6.99 -2.86
C TYR A 15 0.62 -7.18 -2.46
N TYR A 16 1.28 -8.22 -2.97
CA TYR A 16 2.68 -8.51 -2.69
C TYR A 16 3.63 -7.42 -3.16
N ARG A 17 3.29 -6.74 -4.26
CA ARG A 17 4.06 -5.62 -4.79
C ARG A 17 3.87 -4.34 -3.96
N VAL A 18 2.63 -4.04 -3.53
CA VAL A 18 2.31 -2.79 -2.81
C VAL A 18 2.58 -2.85 -1.31
N TYR A 19 2.25 -3.97 -0.66
CA TYR A 19 2.25 -4.07 0.80
C TYR A 19 3.61 -3.81 1.47
N PRO A 20 4.77 -4.21 0.88
CA PRO A 20 6.08 -3.84 1.42
C PRO A 20 6.28 -2.32 1.55
N TYR A 21 5.85 -1.54 0.55
CA TYR A 21 5.94 -0.08 0.58
C TYR A 21 5.00 0.54 1.62
N VAL A 22 3.79 -0.02 1.76
CA VAL A 22 2.86 0.39 2.83
C VAL A 22 3.49 0.18 4.20
N LYS A 23 4.03 -1.02 4.45
CA LYS A 23 4.65 -1.38 5.73
C LYS A 23 5.84 -0.47 6.04
N GLN A 24 6.73 -0.24 5.07
CA GLN A 24 7.88 0.65 5.21
C GLN A 24 7.46 2.09 5.54
N MET A 25 6.46 2.64 4.84
CA MET A 25 5.98 4.00 5.11
C MET A 25 5.40 4.13 6.52
N CYS A 26 4.62 3.15 6.98
CA CYS A 26 4.14 3.15 8.36
C CYS A 26 5.30 3.03 9.37
N GLU A 27 6.32 2.21 9.11
CA GLU A 27 7.50 2.10 9.99
C GLU A 27 8.27 3.40 10.12
N MET A 28 8.42 4.15 9.02
CA MET A 28 9.17 5.39 9.02
C MET A 28 8.42 6.53 9.70
N TYR A 29 7.11 6.65 9.48
CA TYR A 29 6.37 7.87 9.82
C TYR A 29 5.36 7.71 10.96
N ASP A 30 4.85 6.50 11.24
CA ASP A 30 3.82 6.25 12.26
C ASP A 30 4.43 6.16 13.67
N ASN A 31 4.97 7.27 14.17
CA ASN A 31 5.61 7.35 15.48
C ASN A 31 5.20 8.64 16.24
N SER A 32 5.41 8.65 17.55
CA SER A 32 5.00 9.75 18.44
C SER A 32 5.71 11.08 18.18
N SER A 33 6.83 11.08 17.46
CA SER A 33 7.58 12.29 17.10
C SER A 33 7.07 12.96 15.83
N ASN A 34 6.14 12.32 15.10
CA ASN A 34 5.56 12.87 13.88
C ASN A 34 4.18 13.53 14.15
N PRO A 35 4.10 14.87 14.21
CA PRO A 35 2.84 15.55 14.53
C PRO A 35 1.77 15.40 13.44
N ASP A 36 2.14 15.02 12.21
CA ASP A 36 1.17 14.82 11.12
C ASP A 36 0.41 13.49 11.24
N LEU A 37 0.97 12.51 11.98
CA LEU A 37 0.42 11.15 12.12
C LEU A 37 0.06 10.77 13.57
N TYR A 38 0.53 11.54 14.56
CA TYR A 38 0.27 11.33 15.98
C TYR A 38 -0.49 12.51 16.61
N PRO A 39 -1.51 12.26 17.46
CA PRO A 39 -2.03 10.95 17.87
C PRO A 39 -2.84 10.25 16.77
N TYR A 40 -3.36 10.99 15.80
CA TYR A 40 -4.09 10.48 14.65
C TYR A 40 -3.67 11.20 13.38
N PRO A 41 -3.63 10.49 12.23
CA PRO A 41 -3.23 11.11 10.98
C PRO A 41 -4.33 12.00 10.41
N THR A 42 -3.94 13.10 9.79
CA THR A 42 -4.88 13.92 9.00
C THR A 42 -5.21 13.22 7.69
N ARG A 43 -6.36 13.56 7.08
CA ARG A 43 -6.72 13.06 5.75
C ARG A 43 -5.65 13.40 4.71
N GLU A 44 -5.13 14.62 4.76
CA GLU A 44 -4.07 15.08 3.86
C GLU A 44 -2.78 14.26 4.03
N ALA A 45 -2.39 13.92 5.26
CA ALA A 45 -1.22 13.08 5.50
C ALA A 45 -1.41 11.67 4.90
N VAL A 46 -2.59 11.07 5.06
CA VAL A 46 -2.91 9.76 4.45
C VAL A 46 -2.89 9.83 2.93
N GLU A 47 -3.44 10.90 2.34
CA GLU A 47 -3.42 11.12 0.88
C GLU A 47 -1.99 11.27 0.35
N LYS A 48 -1.16 12.10 1.00
CA LYS A 48 0.26 12.27 0.65
C LYS A 48 1.05 10.97 0.74
N MET A 49 0.81 10.17 1.79
CA MET A 49 1.43 8.85 1.93
C MET A 49 0.98 7.90 0.83
N THR A 50 -0.31 7.89 0.51
CA THR A 50 -0.90 7.09 -0.58
C THR A 50 -0.25 7.45 -1.91
N ASP A 51 -0.13 8.74 -2.21
CA ASP A 51 0.50 9.23 -3.43
C ASP A 51 1.98 8.85 -3.46
N SER A 52 2.70 8.98 -2.34
CA SER A 52 4.11 8.60 -2.26
C SER A 52 4.33 7.10 -2.57
N ILE A 53 3.46 6.24 -2.05
CA ILE A 53 3.50 4.79 -2.33
C ILE A 53 3.16 4.53 -3.80
N TYR A 54 2.11 5.16 -4.33
CA TYR A 54 1.70 5.03 -5.73
C TYR A 54 2.87 5.36 -6.67
N HIS A 55 3.49 6.53 -6.51
CA HIS A 55 4.59 6.95 -7.38
C HIS A 55 5.79 6.01 -7.31
N ARG A 56 6.13 5.48 -6.12
CA ARG A 56 7.23 4.50 -5.96
C ARG A 56 6.93 3.20 -6.69
N VAL A 57 5.74 2.63 -6.51
CA VAL A 57 5.36 1.38 -7.15
C VAL A 57 5.26 1.54 -8.67
N MET A 58 4.68 2.64 -9.15
CA MET A 58 4.58 2.91 -10.59
C MET A 58 5.96 3.13 -11.24
N ALA A 59 6.88 3.79 -10.53
CA ALA A 59 8.24 3.96 -11.00
C ALA A 59 8.99 2.62 -11.09
N GLU A 60 8.79 1.72 -10.12
CA GLU A 60 9.35 0.37 -10.15
C GLU A 60 8.80 -0.45 -11.33
N MET A 61 7.47 -0.47 -11.52
CA MET A 61 6.81 -1.19 -12.62
C MET A 61 7.29 -0.71 -14.00
N LYS A 62 7.49 0.60 -14.17
CA LYS A 62 7.97 1.15 -15.44
C LYS A 62 9.37 0.63 -15.83
N ASN A 63 10.17 0.19 -14.86
CA ASN A 63 11.51 -0.32 -15.10
C ASN A 63 11.54 -1.81 -15.50
N LEU A 64 10.41 -2.53 -15.43
CA LEU A 64 10.33 -3.99 -15.55
C LEU A 64 9.91 -4.52 -16.95
N SER A 65 10.06 -3.71 -18.03
CA SER A 65 9.88 -4.03 -19.48
C SER A 65 8.48 -3.87 -20.09
N ALA A 66 8.42 -3.79 -21.43
CA ALA A 66 7.30 -3.26 -22.23
C ALA A 66 5.99 -4.07 -22.19
N ASP A 67 6.02 -5.35 -21.80
CA ASP A 67 4.80 -6.19 -21.69
C ASP A 67 3.94 -5.84 -20.46
N GLU A 68 4.51 -5.24 -19.42
CA GLU A 68 3.77 -4.77 -18.23
C GLU A 68 3.02 -3.45 -18.47
N GLU A 69 3.18 -2.81 -19.62
CA GLU A 69 2.49 -1.55 -19.97
C GLU A 69 0.95 -1.71 -20.00
N ILE A 70 0.46 -2.94 -20.25
CA ILE A 70 -0.96 -3.31 -20.16
C ILE A 70 -1.43 -3.33 -18.71
N THR A 71 -0.61 -3.86 -17.80
CA THR A 71 -0.86 -3.93 -16.35
C THR A 71 -0.88 -2.54 -15.73
N VAL A 72 0.08 -1.70 -16.12
CA VAL A 72 0.17 -0.28 -15.73
C VAL A 72 -1.10 0.49 -16.13
N LYS A 73 -1.60 0.31 -17.37
CA LYS A 73 -2.86 0.94 -17.83
C LYS A 73 -4.11 0.45 -17.08
N GLN A 74 -4.11 -0.80 -16.59
CA GLN A 74 -5.19 -1.30 -15.74
C GLN A 74 -5.13 -0.69 -14.32
N PHE A 75 -3.92 -0.43 -13.80
CA PHE A 75 -3.70 0.20 -12.49
C PHE A 75 -3.83 1.73 -12.49
N GLU A 76 -3.67 2.41 -13.63
CA GLU A 76 -3.87 3.87 -13.75
C GLU A 76 -5.33 4.31 -13.51
N ARG A 77 -6.27 3.38 -13.44
CA ARG A 77 -7.64 3.66 -13.01
C ARG A 77 -7.63 3.84 -11.48
N GLY A 78 -8.18 4.94 -10.97
CA GLY A 78 -8.11 5.38 -9.55
C GLY A 78 -8.47 4.35 -8.45
N LEU A 79 -8.91 3.15 -8.82
CA LEU A 79 -8.98 1.98 -7.97
C LEU A 79 -7.62 1.57 -7.37
N PHE A 80 -6.49 1.75 -8.07
CA PHE A 80 -5.19 1.37 -7.50
C PHE A 80 -4.77 2.28 -6.34
N ARG A 81 -4.96 3.60 -6.50
CA ARG A 81 -4.78 4.56 -5.40
C ARG A 81 -5.70 4.22 -4.22
N SER A 82 -6.94 3.84 -4.50
CA SER A 82 -7.90 3.42 -3.48
C SER A 82 -7.46 2.16 -2.75
N LEU A 83 -6.92 1.16 -3.47
CA LEU A 83 -6.34 -0.05 -2.89
C LEU A 83 -5.17 0.29 -1.95
N ILE A 84 -4.24 1.15 -2.39
CA ILE A 84 -3.12 1.61 -1.56
C ILE A 84 -3.65 2.28 -0.28
N ALA A 85 -4.60 3.20 -0.40
CA ALA A 85 -5.19 3.89 0.74
C ALA A 85 -5.85 2.91 1.73
N ILE A 86 -6.58 1.91 1.24
CA ILE A 86 -7.20 0.86 2.07
C ILE A 86 -6.13 0.08 2.83
N LEU A 87 -5.07 -0.37 2.15
CA LEU A 87 -3.97 -1.12 2.77
C LEU A 87 -3.23 -0.27 3.81
N LEU A 88 -2.98 1.00 3.51
CA LEU A 88 -2.34 1.96 4.40
C LEU A 88 -3.16 2.17 5.68
N ILE A 89 -4.46 2.47 5.54
CA ILE A 89 -5.35 2.66 6.69
C ILE A 89 -5.41 1.38 7.53
N ARG A 90 -5.51 0.21 6.91
CA ARG A 90 -5.54 -1.07 7.62
C ARG A 90 -4.26 -1.30 8.43
N GLU A 91 -3.10 -0.99 7.87
CA GLU A 91 -1.81 -1.13 8.54
C GLU A 91 -1.66 -0.15 9.71
N LEU A 92 -2.06 1.11 9.53
CA LEU A 92 -2.08 2.13 10.59
C LEU A 92 -3.01 1.75 11.75
N LEU A 93 -4.21 1.21 11.44
CA LEU A 93 -5.14 0.70 12.44
C LEU A 93 -4.56 -0.52 13.19
N ARG A 94 -3.92 -1.45 12.46
CA ARG A 94 -3.28 -2.63 13.04
C ARG A 94 -2.21 -2.25 14.07
N ARG A 95 -1.38 -1.25 13.74
CA ARG A 95 -0.31 -0.75 14.62
C ARG A 95 -0.84 -0.09 15.89
N ARG A 96 -1.94 0.66 15.79
CA ARG A 96 -2.58 1.33 16.94
C ARG A 96 -3.36 0.39 17.85
N ARG A 97 -3.91 -0.71 17.30
CA ARG A 97 -4.60 -1.75 18.08
C ARG A 97 -3.66 -2.71 18.81
N SER A 98 -2.35 -2.64 18.55
CA SER A 98 -1.37 -3.54 19.16
C SER A 98 -0.87 -3.06 20.54
N TYR A 99 -1.60 -2.15 21.19
CA TYR A 99 -1.35 -1.68 22.56
C TYR A 99 -2.48 -2.13 23.48
#